data_AF-A0A969B3P7-F1
#
_entry.id   AF-A0A969B3P7-F1
#
_cell.length_a   1.000
_cell.length_b   1.000
_cell.length_c   1.000
_cell.angle_alpha   90.00
_cell.angle_beta   90.00
_cell.angle_gamma   90.00
#
_symmetry.space_group_name_H-M   'P 1'
#
loop_
_entity.id
_entity.type
_entity.pdbx_description
1 polymer ?
#
loop_
_entity_poly.entity_id
_entity_poly.type
_entity_poly.pdbx_seq_one_letter_code
_entity_poly.pdbx_strand_id
1 'polypeptide(L)'
;MTVSPPTPSSAGASPAYRRHRRWRFASGLGVILLMALAVSGGWFLRSGEFTGIISQFVTMLGNPPLWLEVPMVAGHYLLVPTVALLVATIIITRSLSPQPKPWSRTVVIVMLLTLLGRYLAWRLFASLNLSDGWLSTGLSIGLLLMELFGLSANVIQLVLLLQVRDRRAQADEVSLAVLSGEYQPSVDVFIPTYDEPAFILRRTIIGCQAMDYPNKTIYLLDDTRRPEIRALAEALGCEYRTRPNNDHAKAGNLNHAIAHSQAELIVNFDADFIPTRN
;
A
#
# COMPACT_ATOMS: atom_id res chain seq x y z
N MET A 1 -1.84 -13.28 -70.29
CA MET A 1 -2.53 -13.46 -68.99
C MET A 1 -1.52 -13.21 -67.91
N THR A 2 -1.63 -12.04 -67.30
CA THR A 2 -0.81 -11.49 -66.23
C THR A 2 -1.36 -11.93 -64.88
N VAL A 3 -0.52 -12.50 -64.01
CA VAL A 3 -0.72 -12.41 -62.55
C VAL A 3 0.66 -12.29 -61.90
N SER A 4 1.00 -11.06 -61.52
CA SER A 4 2.12 -10.73 -60.64
C SER A 4 1.74 -11.02 -59.18
N PRO A 5 2.72 -11.29 -58.29
CA PRO A 5 2.45 -11.54 -56.88
C PRO A 5 1.99 -10.26 -56.17
N PRO A 6 1.23 -10.37 -55.06
CA PRO A 6 0.70 -9.21 -54.36
C PRO A 6 1.81 -8.45 -53.63
N THR A 7 1.80 -7.14 -53.82
CA THR A 7 2.56 -6.16 -53.06
C THR A 7 1.98 -6.02 -51.63
N PRO A 8 2.81 -5.89 -50.58
CA PRO A 8 2.32 -5.55 -49.26
C PRO A 8 2.03 -4.04 -49.20
N SER A 9 0.75 -3.67 -49.08
CA SER A 9 0.35 -2.29 -48.87
C SER A 9 0.60 -1.86 -47.42
N SER A 10 1.26 -0.72 -47.31
CA SER A 10 1.52 0.12 -46.15
C SER A 10 0.39 0.26 -45.12
N ALA A 11 0.74 0.12 -43.84
CA ALA A 11 0.35 1.09 -42.81
C ALA A 11 1.36 1.01 -41.65
N GLY A 12 2.29 1.96 -41.64
CA GLY A 12 3.32 2.08 -40.61
C GLY A 12 2.71 2.35 -39.23
N ALA A 13 3.02 1.50 -38.27
CA ALA A 13 2.90 1.82 -36.86
C ALA A 13 4.16 2.61 -36.46
N SER A 14 4.05 3.94 -36.39
CA SER A 14 5.05 4.76 -35.70
C SER A 14 4.82 4.69 -34.18
N PRO A 15 5.86 4.45 -33.36
CA PRO A 15 5.74 4.45 -31.91
C PRO A 15 5.91 5.89 -31.40
N ALA A 16 4.86 6.71 -31.55
CA ALA A 16 4.83 8.06 -31.00
C ALA A 16 3.65 8.23 -30.05
N TYR A 17 3.96 8.13 -28.75
CA TYR A 17 3.36 8.95 -27.71
C TYR A 17 1.85 8.78 -27.42
N ARG A 18 1.43 7.60 -26.98
CA ARG A 18 0.19 7.45 -26.18
C ARG A 18 0.40 7.92 -24.72
N ARG A 19 0.62 9.21 -24.52
CA ARG A 19 0.51 9.87 -23.21
C ARG A 19 -0.04 11.27 -23.41
N HIS A 20 -1.37 11.43 -23.44
CA HIS A 20 -2.09 12.66 -23.06
C HIS A 20 -3.60 12.48 -23.25
N ARG A 21 -4.22 11.48 -22.60
CA ARG A 21 -5.70 11.38 -22.57
C ARG A 21 -6.28 10.78 -21.28
N ARG A 22 -5.52 10.75 -20.19
CA ARG A 22 -6.03 10.30 -18.87
C ARG A 22 -6.21 11.42 -17.85
N TRP A 23 -5.54 12.56 -18.01
CA TRP A 23 -5.59 13.66 -17.03
C TRP A 23 -6.67 14.73 -17.28
N ARG A 24 -7.23 14.83 -18.49
CA ARG A 24 -8.32 15.80 -18.80
C ARG A 24 -9.71 15.30 -18.40
N PHE A 25 -9.91 13.98 -18.35
CA PHE A 25 -11.19 13.40 -17.91
C PHE A 25 -11.29 13.28 -16.38
N ALA A 26 -10.18 12.98 -15.68
CA ALA A 26 -10.17 12.90 -14.22
C ALA A 26 -10.37 14.26 -13.53
N SER A 27 -9.85 15.35 -14.13
CA SER A 27 -10.07 16.71 -13.64
C SER A 27 -11.49 17.21 -13.91
N GLY A 28 -12.07 16.90 -15.09
CA GLY A 28 -13.46 17.23 -15.40
C GLY A 28 -14.48 16.49 -14.53
N LEU A 29 -14.28 15.18 -14.31
CA LEU A 29 -15.17 14.38 -13.48
C LEU A 29 -15.13 14.84 -12.02
N GLY A 30 -13.94 15.17 -11.48
CA GLY A 30 -13.77 15.69 -10.13
C GLY A 30 -14.46 17.04 -9.92
N VAL A 31 -14.38 17.94 -10.90
CA VAL A 31 -15.08 19.25 -10.84
C VAL A 31 -16.60 19.07 -10.92
N ILE A 32 -17.08 18.15 -11.76
CA ILE A 32 -18.52 17.82 -11.85
C ILE A 32 -19.02 17.21 -10.54
N LEU A 33 -18.24 16.33 -9.90
CA LEU A 33 -18.60 15.70 -8.63
C LEU A 33 -18.61 16.72 -7.47
N LEU A 34 -17.63 17.63 -7.43
CA LEU A 34 -17.58 18.74 -6.47
C LEU A 34 -18.74 19.73 -6.66
N MET A 35 -19.06 20.07 -7.92
CA MET A 35 -20.21 20.91 -8.24
C MET A 35 -21.53 20.21 -7.89
N ALA A 36 -21.66 18.91 -8.14
CA ALA A 36 -22.84 18.13 -7.77
C ALA A 36 -23.00 18.00 -6.24
N LEU A 37 -21.88 17.85 -5.51
CA LEU A 37 -21.85 17.88 -4.05
C LEU A 37 -22.16 19.27 -3.49
N ALA A 38 -21.69 20.35 -4.12
CA ALA A 38 -21.98 21.72 -3.72
C ALA A 38 -23.43 22.11 -4.00
N VAL A 39 -23.99 21.68 -5.14
CA VAL A 39 -25.40 21.88 -5.49
C VAL A 39 -26.30 21.02 -4.62
N SER A 40 -25.95 19.75 -4.36
CA SER A 40 -26.67 18.93 -3.37
C SER A 40 -26.56 19.53 -1.98
N GLY A 41 -25.37 19.96 -1.55
CA GLY A 41 -25.16 20.63 -0.26
C GLY A 41 -25.98 21.91 -0.14
N GLY A 42 -26.01 22.75 -1.18
CA GLY A 42 -26.82 23.97 -1.23
C GLY A 42 -28.33 23.70 -1.28
N TRP A 43 -28.75 22.63 -1.96
CA TRP A 43 -30.14 22.16 -1.99
C TRP A 43 -30.58 21.64 -0.63
N PHE A 44 -29.74 20.83 0.03
CA PHE A 44 -29.96 20.33 1.39
C PHE A 44 -29.95 21.47 2.41
N LEU A 45 -29.04 22.44 2.32
CA LEU A 45 -29.02 23.62 3.21
C LEU A 45 -30.27 24.51 3.06
N ARG A 46 -30.98 24.42 1.93
CA ARG A 46 -32.18 25.22 1.62
C ARG A 46 -33.49 24.47 1.85
N SER A 47 -33.46 23.14 1.99
CA SER A 47 -34.66 22.36 2.32
C SER A 47 -34.95 22.44 3.82
N GLY A 48 -36.19 22.74 4.20
CA GLY A 48 -36.64 22.70 5.61
C GLY A 48 -36.51 21.29 6.25
N GLU A 49 -36.26 20.28 5.43
CA GLU A 49 -35.94 18.92 5.86
C GLU A 49 -34.57 18.82 6.52
N PHE A 50 -33.57 19.60 6.10
CA PHE A 50 -32.25 19.59 6.74
C PHE A 50 -32.31 20.21 8.13
N THR A 51 -33.09 21.28 8.32
CA THR A 51 -33.39 21.81 9.65
C THR A 51 -34.17 20.80 10.49
N GLY A 52 -35.06 20.01 9.88
CA GLY A 52 -35.75 18.88 10.52
C GLY A 52 -34.80 17.76 10.95
N ILE A 53 -33.88 17.35 10.07
CA ILE A 53 -32.88 16.31 10.33
C ILE A 53 -31.86 16.80 11.37
N ILE A 54 -31.38 18.04 11.27
CA ILE A 54 -30.50 18.65 12.27
C ILE A 54 -31.22 18.78 13.60
N SER A 55 -32.47 19.24 13.64
CA SER A 55 -33.22 19.36 14.90
C SER A 55 -33.52 18.00 15.52
N GLN A 56 -33.85 16.97 14.71
CA GLN A 56 -33.95 15.59 15.18
C GLN A 56 -32.60 15.07 15.71
N PHE A 57 -31.51 15.35 14.99
CA PHE A 57 -30.16 14.97 15.38
C PHE A 57 -29.77 15.65 16.71
N VAL A 58 -29.97 16.96 16.84
CA VAL A 58 -29.75 17.74 18.06
C VAL A 58 -30.64 17.28 19.21
N THR A 59 -31.90 16.90 18.94
CA THR A 59 -32.80 16.32 19.97
C THR A 59 -32.29 14.96 20.44
N MET A 60 -31.76 14.14 19.51
CA MET A 60 -31.13 12.85 19.83
C MET A 60 -29.80 13.02 20.57
N LEU A 61 -29.06 14.13 20.35
CA LEU A 61 -27.90 14.51 21.17
C LEU A 61 -28.30 14.89 22.60
N GLY A 62 -29.44 15.55 22.76
CA GLY A 62 -29.96 15.96 24.08
C GLY A 62 -30.53 14.81 24.91
N ASN A 63 -31.07 13.77 24.26
CA ASN A 63 -31.60 12.55 24.88
C ASN A 63 -31.14 11.31 24.09
N PRO A 64 -29.88 10.90 24.23
CA PRO A 64 -29.37 9.72 23.54
C PRO A 64 -30.07 8.45 24.05
N PRO A 65 -30.31 7.45 23.20
CA PRO A 65 -30.89 6.19 23.66
C PRO A 65 -29.96 5.47 24.66
N LEU A 66 -30.54 4.76 25.64
CA LEU A 66 -29.86 4.10 26.76
C LEU A 66 -28.61 3.26 26.40
N TRP A 67 -28.58 2.62 25.22
CA TRP A 67 -27.44 1.81 24.77
C TRP A 67 -26.23 2.65 24.32
N LEU A 68 -26.44 3.95 24.12
CA LEU A 68 -25.49 4.94 23.64
C LEU A 68 -25.00 5.86 24.76
N GLU A 69 -25.84 6.09 25.77
CA GLU A 69 -25.49 6.77 27.02
C GLU A 69 -24.23 6.16 27.64
N VAL A 70 -23.36 7.04 28.17
CA VAL A 70 -22.21 6.58 28.96
C VAL A 70 -22.79 6.00 30.24
N PRO A 71 -22.55 4.71 30.56
CA PRO A 71 -22.98 4.16 31.83
C PRO A 71 -22.34 4.98 32.94
N MET A 72 -23.13 5.83 33.59
CA MET A 72 -22.75 6.48 34.85
C MET A 72 -22.70 5.47 36.01
N VAL A 73 -22.96 4.20 35.71
CA VAL A 73 -22.82 3.06 36.60
C VAL A 73 -21.33 2.83 36.91
N ALA A 74 -21.05 2.62 38.19
CA ALA A 74 -19.72 2.53 38.78
C ALA A 74 -18.69 1.76 37.92
N GLY A 75 -17.46 2.28 37.84
CA GLY A 75 -16.43 1.88 36.86
C GLY A 75 -16.10 0.39 36.74
N HIS A 76 -16.51 -0.45 37.70
CA HIS A 76 -16.42 -1.91 37.62
C HIS A 76 -17.26 -2.49 36.46
N TYR A 77 -18.41 -1.90 36.13
CA TYR A 77 -19.26 -2.40 35.04
C TYR A 77 -18.72 -2.08 33.63
N LEU A 78 -17.84 -1.09 33.49
CA LEU A 78 -17.14 -0.78 32.25
C LEU A 78 -15.91 -1.68 32.01
N LEU A 79 -15.28 -2.16 33.09
CA LEU A 79 -14.13 -3.06 33.03
C LEU A 79 -14.52 -4.50 32.66
N VAL A 80 -15.68 -4.98 33.09
CA VAL A 80 -16.12 -6.35 32.81
C VAL A 80 -16.23 -6.66 31.30
N PRO A 81 -16.94 -5.88 30.46
CA PRO A 81 -17.05 -6.18 29.04
C PRO A 81 -15.72 -6.02 28.30
N THR A 82 -14.87 -5.08 28.71
CA THR A 82 -13.54 -4.87 28.10
C THR A 82 -12.59 -6.02 28.43
N VAL A 83 -12.56 -6.47 29.69
CA VAL A 83 -11.81 -7.67 30.10
C VAL A 83 -12.36 -8.92 29.43
N ALA A 84 -13.69 -9.07 29.32
CA ALA A 84 -14.31 -10.21 28.65
C ALA A 84 -13.95 -10.26 27.15
N LEU A 85 -13.98 -9.12 26.44
CA LEU A 85 -13.56 -9.02 25.04
C LEU A 85 -12.06 -9.32 24.87
N LEU A 86 -11.23 -8.85 25.80
CA LEU A 86 -9.79 -9.15 25.80
C LEU A 86 -9.54 -10.65 25.98
N VAL A 87 -10.20 -11.27 26.95
CA VAL A 87 -10.10 -12.72 27.21
C VAL A 87 -10.62 -13.51 26.00
N ALA A 88 -11.75 -13.12 25.41
CA ALA A 88 -12.28 -13.74 24.20
C ALA A 88 -11.28 -13.64 23.03
N THR A 89 -10.64 -12.49 22.85
CA THR A 89 -9.60 -12.29 21.83
C THR A 89 -8.40 -13.22 22.08
N ILE A 90 -7.94 -13.33 23.33
CA ILE A 90 -6.83 -14.22 23.70
C ILE A 90 -7.20 -15.68 23.43
N ILE A 91 -8.41 -16.11 23.79
CA ILE A 91 -8.88 -17.49 23.54
C ILE A 91 -8.94 -17.77 22.03
N ILE A 92 -9.51 -16.85 21.24
CA ILE A 92 -9.60 -17.00 19.78
C ILE A 92 -8.20 -17.09 19.15
N THR A 93 -7.28 -16.23 19.58
CA THR A 93 -5.93 -16.14 18.99
C THR A 93 -4.95 -17.21 19.49
N ARG A 94 -5.01 -17.62 20.75
CA ARG A 94 -4.07 -18.58 21.36
C ARG A 94 -4.59 -20.02 21.38
N SER A 95 -5.88 -20.21 21.66
CA SER A 95 -6.44 -21.55 21.88
C SER A 95 -7.13 -22.12 20.63
N LEU A 96 -7.87 -21.30 19.89
CA LEU A 96 -8.67 -21.77 18.74
C LEU A 96 -7.94 -21.64 17.39
N SER A 97 -7.04 -20.66 17.25
CA SER A 97 -6.33 -20.41 16.00
C SER A 97 -4.88 -19.93 16.21
N PRO A 98 -3.96 -20.80 16.68
CA PRO A 98 -2.55 -20.43 16.92
C PRO A 98 -1.82 -19.89 15.68
N GLN A 99 -2.26 -20.32 14.50
CA GLN A 99 -1.90 -19.69 13.23
C GLN A 99 -3.10 -18.89 12.72
N PRO A 100 -2.92 -17.67 12.18
CA PRO A 100 -4.02 -16.80 11.78
C PRO A 100 -4.73 -17.38 10.54
N LYS A 101 -5.80 -18.14 10.75
CA LYS A 101 -6.69 -18.63 9.69
C LYS A 101 -7.62 -17.51 9.20
N PRO A 102 -8.18 -17.58 7.98
CA PRO A 102 -9.08 -16.54 7.48
C PRO A 102 -10.30 -16.29 8.38
N TRP A 103 -10.92 -17.35 8.91
CA TRP A 103 -12.10 -17.21 9.77
C TRP A 103 -11.81 -16.48 11.10
N SER A 104 -10.68 -16.77 11.73
CA SER A 104 -10.31 -16.18 13.03
C SER A 104 -9.91 -14.72 12.86
N ARG A 105 -9.22 -14.39 11.75
CA ARG A 105 -8.98 -13.01 11.32
C ARG A 105 -10.29 -12.24 11.11
N THR A 106 -11.26 -12.83 10.41
CA THR A 106 -12.57 -12.21 10.18
C THR A 106 -13.29 -11.90 11.49
N VAL A 107 -13.33 -12.85 12.43
CA VAL A 107 -13.99 -12.64 13.74
C VAL A 107 -13.36 -11.48 14.50
N VAL A 108 -12.02 -11.44 14.61
CA VAL A 108 -11.31 -10.37 15.31
C VAL A 108 -11.53 -9.01 14.63
N ILE A 109 -11.47 -8.96 13.30
CA ILE A 109 -11.67 -7.72 12.54
C ILE A 109 -13.11 -7.21 12.66
N VAL A 110 -14.12 -8.07 12.57
CA VAL A 110 -15.53 -7.69 12.77
C VAL A 110 -15.76 -7.14 14.17
N MET A 111 -15.18 -7.77 15.19
CA MET A 111 -15.23 -7.29 16.57
C MET A 111 -14.58 -5.90 16.71
N LEU A 112 -13.39 -5.69 16.15
CA LEU A 112 -12.72 -4.38 16.15
C LEU A 112 -13.51 -3.30 15.40
N LEU A 113 -14.10 -3.64 14.25
CA LEU A 113 -14.96 -2.73 13.49
C LEU A 113 -16.23 -2.38 14.25
N THR A 114 -16.79 -3.31 15.01
CA THR A 114 -17.96 -3.07 15.86
C THR A 114 -17.61 -2.14 17.03
N LEU A 115 -16.46 -2.34 17.68
CA LEU A 115 -15.96 -1.41 18.71
C LEU A 115 -15.70 -0.02 18.14
N LEU A 116 -15.14 0.06 16.95
CA LEU A 116 -14.95 1.32 16.24
C LEU A 116 -16.28 2.01 15.91
N GLY A 117 -17.27 1.25 15.42
CA GLY A 117 -18.61 1.77 15.17
C GLY A 117 -19.28 2.28 16.45
N ARG A 118 -19.14 1.55 17.56
CA ARG A 118 -19.64 1.97 18.88
C ARG A 118 -18.95 3.23 19.38
N TYR A 119 -17.64 3.35 19.18
CA TYR A 119 -16.87 4.56 19.47
C TYR A 119 -17.38 5.74 18.65
N LEU A 120 -17.52 5.57 17.33
CA LEU A 120 -17.97 6.63 16.45
C LEU A 120 -19.38 7.08 16.79
N ALA A 121 -20.27 6.15 17.14
CA ALA A 121 -21.60 6.49 17.64
C ALA A 121 -21.52 7.32 18.92
N TRP A 122 -20.73 6.92 19.92
CA TRP A 122 -20.51 7.75 21.12
C TRP A 122 -19.94 9.13 20.76
N ARG A 123 -18.96 9.18 19.86
CA ARG A 123 -18.28 10.41 19.47
C ARG A 123 -19.23 11.40 18.80
N LEU A 124 -20.10 10.91 17.92
CA LEU A 124 -21.10 11.71 17.22
C LEU A 124 -22.26 12.12 18.13
N PHE A 125 -22.74 11.21 18.99
CA PHE A 125 -24.01 11.40 19.68
C PHE A 125 -23.90 11.88 21.13
N ALA A 126 -22.78 11.65 21.80
CA ALA A 126 -22.64 11.96 23.24
C ALA A 126 -21.50 12.94 23.53
N SER A 127 -20.47 13.00 22.69
CA SER A 127 -19.30 13.85 22.93
C SER A 127 -19.20 15.07 22.01
N LEU A 128 -20.05 15.19 20.99
CA LEU A 128 -19.99 16.29 20.03
C LEU A 128 -20.56 17.57 20.64
N ASN A 129 -19.68 18.52 20.93
CA ASN A 129 -20.10 19.83 21.46
C ASN A 129 -20.43 20.79 20.30
N LEU A 130 -21.68 21.24 20.23
CA LEU A 130 -22.19 22.23 19.26
C LEU A 130 -22.88 23.43 19.93
N SER A 131 -22.92 23.50 21.26
CA SER A 131 -23.72 24.47 22.02
C SER A 131 -22.92 25.67 22.53
N ASP A 132 -21.61 25.52 22.76
CA ASP A 132 -20.84 26.45 23.58
C ASP A 132 -20.13 27.56 22.77
N GLY A 133 -20.77 28.07 21.73
CA GLY A 133 -20.24 29.13 20.85
C GLY A 133 -19.50 28.64 19.59
N TRP A 134 -19.05 29.58 18.76
CA TRP A 134 -18.51 29.28 17.42
C TRP A 134 -17.13 28.60 17.46
N LEU A 135 -16.26 28.98 18.41
CA LEU A 135 -14.90 28.44 18.53
C LEU A 135 -14.91 26.99 19.02
N SER A 136 -15.69 26.69 20.05
CA SER A 136 -15.85 25.33 20.60
C SER A 136 -16.46 24.39 19.56
N THR A 137 -17.49 24.85 18.86
CA THR A 137 -18.10 24.13 17.73
C THR A 137 -17.08 23.85 16.63
N GLY A 138 -16.30 24.85 16.23
CA GLY A 138 -15.26 24.70 15.21
C GLY A 138 -14.17 23.69 15.60
N LEU A 139 -13.68 23.74 16.83
CA LEU A 139 -12.69 22.78 17.34
C LEU A 139 -13.26 21.37 17.48
N SER A 140 -14.51 21.25 17.95
CA SER A 140 -15.22 19.97 18.11
C SER A 140 -15.41 19.26 16.75
N ILE A 141 -15.86 20.00 15.73
CA ILE A 141 -15.99 19.51 14.35
C ILE A 141 -14.61 19.21 13.75
N GLY A 142 -13.63 20.10 13.96
CA GLY A 142 -12.26 19.89 13.47
C GLY A 142 -11.63 18.62 14.03
N LEU A 143 -11.80 18.36 15.33
CA LEU A 143 -11.37 17.13 15.97
C LEU A 143 -12.09 15.91 15.38
N LEU A 144 -13.41 15.97 15.22
CA LEU A 144 -14.19 14.89 14.57
C LEU A 144 -13.67 14.59 13.15
N LEU A 145 -13.38 15.61 12.34
CA LEU A 145 -12.86 15.41 10.98
C LEU A 145 -11.47 14.77 10.97
N MET A 146 -10.59 15.21 11.87
CA MET A 146 -9.25 14.61 12.03
C MET A 146 -9.35 13.15 12.49
N GLU A 147 -10.27 12.86 13.42
CA GLU A 147 -10.54 11.51 13.88
C GLU A 147 -11.11 10.65 12.76
N LEU A 148 -12.11 11.12 12.01
CA LEU A 148 -12.68 10.40 10.86
C LEU A 148 -11.60 10.06 9.82
N PHE A 149 -10.66 10.97 9.57
CA PHE A 149 -9.52 10.70 8.71
C PHE A 149 -8.65 9.57 9.26
N GLY A 150 -8.23 9.64 10.53
CA GLY A 150 -7.44 8.59 11.17
C GLY A 150 -8.18 7.24 11.26
N LEU A 151 -9.47 7.26 11.57
CA LEU A 151 -10.32 6.08 11.63
C LEU A 151 -10.50 5.44 10.26
N SER A 152 -10.61 6.25 9.19
CA SER A 152 -10.69 5.71 7.82
C SER A 152 -9.44 4.94 7.43
N ALA A 153 -8.24 5.43 7.78
CA ALA A 153 -6.98 4.72 7.57
C ALA A 153 -6.94 3.39 8.35
N ASN A 154 -7.41 3.39 9.60
CA ASN A 154 -7.53 2.17 10.40
C ASN A 154 -8.52 1.16 9.82
N VAL A 155 -9.69 1.61 9.33
CA VAL A 155 -10.66 0.73 8.65
C VAL A 155 -10.06 0.11 7.40
N ILE A 156 -9.38 0.91 6.56
CA ILE A 156 -8.69 0.41 5.36
C ILE A 156 -7.65 -0.64 5.77
N GLN A 157 -6.82 -0.36 6.78
CA GLN A 157 -5.82 -1.31 7.29
C GLN A 157 -6.48 -2.62 7.76
N LEU A 158 -7.56 -2.56 8.54
CA LEU A 158 -8.28 -3.73 9.02
C LEU A 158 -8.88 -4.56 7.86
N VAL A 159 -9.44 -3.91 6.84
CA VAL A 159 -9.97 -4.60 5.66
C VAL A 159 -8.85 -5.26 4.84
N LEU A 160 -7.69 -4.60 4.69
CA LEU A 160 -6.54 -5.17 3.98
C LEU A 160 -5.99 -6.43 4.68
N LEU A 161 -6.10 -6.52 6.01
CA LEU A 161 -5.70 -7.72 6.77
C LEU A 161 -6.59 -8.95 6.48
N LEU A 162 -7.83 -8.76 5.99
CA LEU A 162 -8.67 -9.87 5.52
C LEU A 162 -8.15 -10.48 4.21
N GLN A 163 -7.41 -9.70 3.41
CA GLN A 163 -7.00 -10.08 2.06
C GLN A 163 -5.61 -10.75 1.98
N VAL A 164 -5.01 -11.12 3.12
CA VAL A 164 -3.73 -11.82 3.14
C VAL A 164 -3.88 -13.22 2.53
N ARG A 165 -3.35 -13.38 1.32
CA ARG A 165 -3.28 -14.64 0.58
C ARG A 165 -1.95 -15.34 0.85
N ASP A 166 -2.03 -16.58 1.29
CA ASP A 166 -0.88 -17.47 1.32
C ASP A 166 -0.66 -18.05 -0.08
N ARG A 167 0.48 -17.72 -0.69
CA ARG A 167 0.86 -18.21 -2.02
C ARG A 167 2.00 -19.23 -1.96
N ARG A 168 2.37 -19.73 -0.77
CA ARG A 168 3.48 -20.70 -0.62
C ARG A 168 3.29 -21.93 -1.49
N ALA A 169 2.13 -22.57 -1.44
CA ALA A 169 1.85 -23.73 -2.28
C ALA A 169 1.96 -23.44 -3.79
N GLN A 170 1.51 -22.26 -4.23
CA GLN A 170 1.65 -21.84 -5.64
C GLN A 170 3.12 -21.59 -6.00
N ALA A 171 3.89 -21.00 -5.09
CA ALA A 171 5.33 -20.77 -5.27
C ALA A 171 6.10 -22.09 -5.33
N ASP A 172 5.77 -23.05 -4.47
CA ASP A 172 6.37 -24.39 -4.45
C ASP A 172 6.08 -25.11 -5.77
N GLU A 173 4.85 -25.07 -6.27
CA GLU A 173 4.44 -25.66 -7.55
C GLU A 173 5.23 -25.10 -8.74
N VAL A 174 5.31 -23.76 -8.87
CA VAL A 174 6.04 -23.14 -9.99
C VAL A 174 7.56 -23.26 -9.84
N SER A 175 8.08 -23.43 -8.62
CA SER A 175 9.52 -23.64 -8.39
C SER A 175 10.03 -24.95 -8.99
N LEU A 176 9.16 -25.96 -9.13
CA LEU A 176 9.53 -27.26 -9.70
C LEU A 176 10.07 -27.13 -11.14
N ALA A 177 9.49 -26.25 -11.96
CA ALA A 177 9.96 -26.01 -13.32
C ALA A 177 11.36 -25.37 -13.36
N VAL A 178 11.70 -24.57 -12.35
CA VAL A 178 13.04 -23.99 -12.20
C VAL A 178 14.03 -25.05 -11.72
N LEU A 179 13.64 -25.84 -10.71
CA LEU A 179 14.47 -26.91 -10.13
C LEU A 179 14.73 -28.05 -11.12
N SER A 180 13.77 -28.37 -11.99
CA SER A 180 13.93 -29.36 -13.06
C SER A 180 14.73 -28.85 -14.25
N GLY A 181 14.99 -27.53 -14.33
CA GLY A 181 15.66 -26.88 -15.46
C GLY A 181 14.76 -26.64 -16.68
N GLU A 182 13.47 -26.97 -16.62
CA GLU A 182 12.51 -26.69 -17.70
C GLU A 182 12.28 -25.19 -17.92
N TYR A 183 12.46 -24.38 -16.86
CA TYR A 183 12.33 -22.93 -16.90
C TYR A 183 13.56 -22.25 -16.28
N GLN A 184 14.45 -21.74 -17.11
CA GLN A 184 15.70 -21.12 -16.69
C GLN A 184 15.95 -19.76 -17.38
N PRO A 185 15.09 -18.76 -17.15
CA PRO A 185 15.26 -17.43 -17.73
C PRO A 185 16.60 -16.80 -17.33
N SER A 186 17.11 -15.93 -18.19
CA SER A 186 18.25 -15.07 -17.82
C SER A 186 17.83 -14.04 -16.76
N VAL A 187 18.65 -13.87 -15.72
CA VAL A 187 18.38 -12.95 -14.60
C VAL A 187 19.51 -11.94 -14.45
N ASP A 188 19.17 -10.65 -14.52
CA ASP A 188 20.08 -9.58 -14.11
C ASP A 188 19.79 -9.18 -12.66
N VAL A 189 20.83 -9.21 -11.81
CA VAL A 189 20.78 -8.84 -10.39
C VAL A 189 21.37 -7.44 -10.23
N PHE A 190 20.53 -6.46 -9.96
CA PHE A 190 20.91 -5.06 -9.81
C PHE A 190 21.14 -4.69 -8.35
N ILE A 191 22.30 -4.10 -8.08
CA ILE A 191 22.69 -3.55 -6.77
C ILE A 191 23.00 -2.06 -6.96
N PRO A 192 22.02 -1.16 -6.85
CA PRO A 192 22.26 0.28 -6.89
C PRO A 192 22.97 0.76 -5.63
N THR A 193 23.95 1.63 -5.82
CA THR A 193 24.69 2.28 -4.73
C THR A 193 24.94 3.75 -5.02
N TYR A 194 24.95 4.55 -3.96
CA TYR A 194 25.26 5.98 -3.99
C TYR A 194 26.47 6.31 -3.13
N ASP A 195 26.40 6.06 -1.82
CA ASP A 195 27.46 6.36 -0.85
C ASP A 195 27.79 5.17 0.07
N GLU A 196 27.19 4.00 -0.16
CA GLU A 196 27.40 2.85 0.71
C GLU A 196 28.87 2.37 0.65
N PRO A 197 29.48 2.09 1.81
CA PRO A 197 30.89 1.73 1.87
C PRO A 197 31.15 0.35 1.24
N ALA A 198 32.36 0.18 0.71
CA ALA A 198 32.78 -1.02 -0.01
C ALA A 198 32.55 -2.34 0.76
N PHE A 199 32.64 -2.34 2.10
CA PHE A 199 32.42 -3.54 2.90
C PHE A 199 30.95 -4.00 2.91
N ILE A 200 29.99 -3.06 2.83
CA ILE A 200 28.56 -3.37 2.75
C ILE A 200 28.29 -3.98 1.37
N LEU A 201 28.74 -3.30 0.31
CA LEU A 201 28.60 -3.77 -1.07
C LEU A 201 29.22 -5.14 -1.28
N ARG A 202 30.42 -5.38 -0.72
CA ARG A 202 31.08 -6.69 -0.78
C ARG A 202 30.20 -7.80 -0.23
N ARG A 203 29.57 -7.59 0.94
CA ARG A 203 28.71 -8.61 1.57
C ARG A 203 27.48 -8.90 0.71
N THR A 204 26.87 -7.85 0.15
CA THR A 204 25.68 -7.98 -0.71
C THR A 204 26.01 -8.67 -2.03
N ILE A 205 27.11 -8.32 -2.68
CA ILE A 205 27.58 -9.00 -3.90
C ILE A 205 27.84 -10.48 -3.62
N ILE A 206 28.52 -10.82 -2.51
CA ILE A 206 28.76 -12.21 -2.12
C ILE A 206 27.44 -12.96 -1.88
N GLY A 207 26.46 -12.32 -1.21
CA GLY A 207 25.13 -12.90 -1.04
C GLY A 207 24.44 -13.17 -2.37
N CYS A 208 24.52 -12.23 -3.31
CA CYS A 208 23.98 -12.39 -4.66
C CYS A 208 24.66 -13.52 -5.43
N GLN A 209 25.97 -13.68 -5.30
CA GLN A 209 26.74 -14.78 -5.91
C GLN A 209 26.33 -16.14 -5.34
N ALA A 210 26.03 -16.19 -4.04
CA ALA A 210 25.65 -17.40 -3.33
C ALA A 210 24.21 -17.89 -3.63
N MET A 211 23.39 -17.12 -4.34
CA MET A 211 22.06 -17.56 -4.78
C MET A 211 22.16 -18.81 -5.67
N ASP A 212 21.33 -19.84 -5.43
CA ASP A 212 21.39 -21.12 -6.15
C ASP A 212 20.65 -21.03 -7.50
N TYR A 213 21.20 -20.21 -8.39
CA TYR A 213 20.64 -19.96 -9.71
C TYR A 213 21.77 -19.75 -10.73
N PRO A 214 21.91 -20.60 -11.76
CA PRO A 214 23.08 -20.56 -12.64
C PRO A 214 23.02 -19.43 -13.68
N ASN A 215 21.84 -19.11 -14.21
CA ASN A 215 21.67 -18.13 -15.30
C ASN A 215 21.49 -16.70 -14.78
N LYS A 216 22.45 -16.22 -13.97
CA LYS A 216 22.42 -14.88 -13.36
C LYS A 216 23.66 -14.05 -13.66
N THR A 217 23.48 -12.76 -13.90
CA THR A 217 24.55 -11.77 -14.01
C THR A 217 24.37 -10.69 -12.95
N ILE A 218 25.40 -10.37 -12.19
CA ILE A 218 25.32 -9.39 -11.10
C ILE A 218 25.88 -8.07 -11.58
N TYR A 219 25.12 -7.00 -11.39
CA TYR A 219 25.49 -5.63 -11.72
C TYR A 219 25.56 -4.75 -10.49
N LEU A 220 26.69 -4.09 -10.30
CA LEU A 220 26.87 -3.01 -9.33
C LEU A 220 26.66 -1.67 -10.03
N LEU A 221 25.59 -0.95 -9.66
CA LEU A 221 25.18 0.29 -10.31
C LEU A 221 25.59 1.49 -9.45
N ASP A 222 26.74 2.08 -9.72
CA ASP A 222 27.30 3.16 -8.91
C ASP A 222 27.00 4.56 -9.48
N ASP A 223 26.22 5.35 -8.75
CA ASP A 223 25.80 6.70 -9.18
C ASP A 223 26.86 7.78 -8.88
N THR A 224 27.91 7.46 -8.12
CA THR A 224 28.95 8.43 -7.72
C THR A 224 30.30 8.20 -8.39
N ARG A 225 30.42 7.17 -9.26
CA ARG A 225 31.62 6.89 -10.07
C ARG A 225 32.89 6.67 -9.24
N ARG A 226 32.75 5.98 -8.11
CA ARG A 226 33.81 5.72 -7.13
C ARG A 226 34.80 4.68 -7.66
N PRO A 227 36.08 5.05 -7.88
CA PRO A 227 37.10 4.12 -8.39
C PRO A 227 37.26 2.86 -7.54
N GLU A 228 37.14 2.98 -6.22
CA GLU A 228 37.23 1.87 -5.27
C GLU A 228 36.06 0.88 -5.40
N ILE A 229 34.88 1.36 -5.79
CA ILE A 229 33.69 0.53 -5.99
C ILE A 229 33.77 -0.19 -7.34
N ARG A 230 34.31 0.48 -8.37
CA ARG A 230 34.64 -0.18 -9.63
C ARG A 230 35.67 -1.29 -9.43
N ALA A 231 36.75 -1.01 -8.70
CA ALA A 231 37.77 -2.00 -8.39
C ALA A 231 37.20 -3.17 -7.56
N LEU A 232 36.26 -2.90 -6.65
CA LEU A 232 35.55 -3.94 -5.92
C LEU A 232 34.73 -4.85 -6.84
N ALA A 233 33.99 -4.27 -7.79
CA ALA A 233 33.19 -5.03 -8.74
C ALA A 233 34.06 -5.93 -9.62
N GLU A 234 35.15 -5.39 -10.15
CA GLU A 234 36.15 -6.13 -10.94
C GLU A 234 36.77 -7.26 -10.10
N ALA A 235 37.15 -6.99 -8.84
CA ALA A 235 37.74 -7.98 -7.95
C ALA A 235 36.79 -9.12 -7.56
N LEU A 236 35.48 -8.85 -7.52
CA LEU A 236 34.46 -9.85 -7.22
C LEU A 236 33.88 -10.50 -8.48
N GLY A 237 34.23 -10.05 -9.68
CA GLY A 237 33.69 -10.58 -10.94
C GLY A 237 32.22 -10.24 -11.16
N CYS A 238 31.76 -9.07 -10.73
CA CYS A 238 30.44 -8.54 -11.09
C CYS A 238 30.57 -7.34 -12.03
N GLU A 239 29.53 -7.12 -12.84
CA GLU A 239 29.48 -6.08 -13.85
C GLU A 239 29.34 -4.70 -13.20
N TYR A 240 30.31 -3.81 -13.43
CA TYR A 240 30.22 -2.43 -12.96
C TYR A 240 29.52 -1.56 -13.99
N ARG A 241 28.48 -0.82 -13.57
CA ARG A 241 27.83 0.19 -14.41
C ARG A 241 27.70 1.51 -13.68
N THR A 242 27.86 2.57 -14.44
CA THR A 242 27.61 3.96 -14.03
C THR A 242 26.91 4.68 -15.18
N ARG A 243 26.37 5.85 -14.89
CA ARG A 243 25.78 6.76 -15.87
C ARG A 243 26.44 8.15 -15.82
N PRO A 244 26.28 8.96 -16.89
CA PRO A 244 26.92 10.28 -16.98
C PRO A 244 26.27 11.36 -16.11
N ASN A 245 24.97 11.24 -15.80
CA ASN A 245 24.22 12.18 -14.97
C ASN A 245 23.58 11.46 -13.76
N ASN A 246 23.17 12.23 -12.75
CA ASN A 246 22.54 11.68 -11.54
C ASN A 246 21.04 12.01 -11.46
N ASP A 247 20.40 12.20 -12.62
CA ASP A 247 18.99 12.60 -12.70
C ASP A 247 18.06 11.52 -12.12
N HIS A 248 16.96 11.90 -11.48
CA HIS A 248 15.98 10.96 -10.91
C HIS A 248 16.53 9.96 -9.87
N ALA A 249 17.69 10.22 -9.27
CA ALA A 249 18.29 9.41 -8.18
C ALA A 249 18.27 7.89 -8.48
N LYS A 250 17.96 7.05 -7.49
CA LYS A 250 17.89 5.59 -7.61
C LYS A 250 17.03 5.11 -8.78
N ALA A 251 15.89 5.76 -9.04
CA ALA A 251 15.02 5.39 -10.16
C ALA A 251 15.69 5.66 -11.52
N GLY A 252 16.44 6.76 -11.65
CA GLY A 252 17.21 7.06 -12.85
C GLY A 252 18.37 6.09 -13.08
N ASN A 253 19.06 5.69 -12.01
CA ASN A 253 20.13 4.69 -12.07
C ASN A 253 19.59 3.35 -12.58
N LEU A 254 18.50 2.87 -11.99
CA LEU A 254 17.81 1.64 -12.41
C LEU A 254 17.33 1.74 -13.87
N ASN A 255 16.69 2.84 -14.26
CA ASN A 255 16.23 3.03 -15.64
C ASN A 255 17.39 2.98 -16.66
N HIS A 256 18.54 3.56 -16.32
CA HIS A 256 19.74 3.47 -17.15
C HIS A 256 20.22 2.03 -17.27
N ALA A 257 20.26 1.26 -16.18
CA ALA A 257 20.64 -0.15 -16.21
C ALA A 257 19.65 -1.03 -16.98
N ILE A 258 18.34 -0.86 -16.76
CA ILE A 258 17.27 -1.59 -17.46
C ILE A 258 17.38 -1.40 -18.98
N ALA A 259 17.65 -0.17 -19.44
CA ALA A 259 17.80 0.11 -20.87
C ALA A 259 18.97 -0.63 -21.54
N HIS A 260 19.92 -1.15 -20.75
CA HIS A 260 21.08 -1.90 -21.22
C HIS A 260 21.03 -3.39 -20.86
N SER A 261 19.99 -3.85 -20.16
CA SER A 261 19.77 -5.26 -19.84
C SER A 261 19.15 -5.98 -21.03
N GLN A 262 19.54 -7.24 -21.22
CA GLN A 262 18.91 -8.17 -22.17
C GLN A 262 18.30 -9.38 -21.44
N ALA A 263 18.30 -9.36 -20.11
CA ALA A 263 17.77 -10.46 -19.31
C ALA A 263 16.25 -10.50 -19.36
N GLU A 264 15.69 -11.71 -19.26
CA GLU A 264 14.23 -11.92 -19.20
C GLU A 264 13.65 -11.45 -17.88
N LEU A 265 14.43 -11.54 -16.80
CA LEU A 265 14.05 -11.12 -15.46
C LEU A 265 15.11 -10.18 -14.87
N ILE A 266 14.64 -9.25 -14.04
CA ILE A 266 15.50 -8.35 -13.28
C ILE A 266 15.10 -8.47 -11.81
N VAL A 267 16.08 -8.66 -10.95
CA VAL A 267 15.93 -8.54 -9.50
C VAL A 267 16.77 -7.37 -9.02
N ASN A 268 16.22 -6.58 -8.11
CA ASN A 268 16.92 -5.45 -7.51
C ASN A 268 17.07 -5.68 -6.01
N PHE A 269 18.30 -5.60 -5.52
CA PHE A 269 18.61 -5.60 -4.09
C PHE A 269 19.22 -4.27 -3.69
N ASP A 270 18.77 -3.72 -2.57
CA ASP A 270 19.40 -2.55 -1.99
C ASP A 270 20.82 -2.91 -1.54
N ALA A 271 21.74 -1.94 -1.54
CA ALA A 271 23.15 -2.15 -1.27
C ALA A 271 23.45 -2.87 0.06
N ASP A 272 22.55 -2.75 1.04
CA ASP A 272 22.62 -3.35 2.38
C ASP A 272 21.71 -4.58 2.56
N PHE A 273 20.95 -4.97 1.53
CA PHE A 273 20.10 -6.16 1.56
C PHE A 273 20.85 -7.36 1.02
N ILE A 274 21.37 -8.21 1.93
CA ILE A 274 22.10 -9.43 1.57
C ILE A 274 21.08 -10.56 1.34
N PRO A 275 20.84 -11.03 0.10
CA PRO A 275 19.95 -12.15 -0.14
C PRO A 275 20.53 -13.44 0.45
N THR A 276 19.64 -14.35 0.85
CA THR A 276 20.01 -15.69 1.32
C THR A 276 20.07 -16.68 0.17
N ARG A 277 20.86 -17.74 0.33
CA ARG A 277 20.79 -18.90 -0.55
C ARG A 277 19.42 -19.58 -0.39
N ASN A 278 18.72 -19.77 -1.49
CA ASN A 278 17.55 -20.63 -1.65
C ASN A 278 17.80 -21.52 -2.86
#